data_AF-A0A371QJN9-F1
#
_entry.id   AF-A0A371QJN9-F1
#
_cell.length_a   1.000
_cell.length_b   1.000
_cell.length_c   1.000
_cell.angle_alpha   90.00
_cell.angle_beta   90.00
_cell.angle_gamma   90.00
#
_symmetry.space_group_name_H-M   'P 1'
#
loop_
_entity.id
_entity.type
_entity.pdbx_description
1 polymer ?
#
loop_
_entity_poly.entity_id
_entity_poly.type
_entity_poly.pdbx_seq_one_letter_code
_entity_poly.pdbx_strand_id
1 'polypeptide(L)'
;MNRKFLLAAETFRYSFNKYADKLEVRAERFLKIMPSHIDILEKSEQENWPLEKLADAMDTDTKLAEFYRREYGKAKEIVNAPNPAESFRRGVRHSIQHAVHEGLKTDEDIEKLVIQICYRAADLSYLLDQTNQKLSVYSENFRKTPDNLDLLEDI
;
A
#
# COMPACT_ATOMS: atom_id res chain seq x y z
N MET A 1 -11.19 -9.91 -1.28
CA MET A 1 -10.32 -9.89 -0.08
C MET A 1 -10.90 -8.99 1.02
N ASN A 2 -10.54 -9.24 2.29
CA ASN A 2 -10.88 -8.38 3.44
C ASN A 2 -9.72 -7.41 3.78
N ARG A 3 -9.93 -6.48 4.72
CA ARG A 3 -8.93 -5.47 5.14
C ARG A 3 -7.55 -6.08 5.46
N LYS A 4 -7.51 -7.19 6.21
CA LYS A 4 -6.26 -7.81 6.63
C LYS A 4 -5.43 -8.31 5.45
N PHE A 5 -6.07 -8.90 4.45
CA PHE A 5 -5.40 -9.34 3.22
C PHE A 5 -4.96 -8.16 2.35
N LEU A 6 -5.72 -7.06 2.31
CA LEU A 6 -5.29 -5.84 1.62
C LEU A 6 -4.06 -5.22 2.30
N LEU A 7 -4.03 -5.16 3.63
CA LEU A 7 -2.88 -4.71 4.41
C LEU A 7 -1.66 -5.61 4.19
N ALA A 8 -1.86 -6.93 4.15
CA ALA A 8 -0.79 -7.87 3.83
C ALA A 8 -0.25 -7.62 2.42
N ALA A 9 -1.13 -7.53 1.41
CA ALA A 9 -0.73 -7.26 0.04
C ALA A 9 0.15 -6.00 -0.05
N GLU A 10 -0.33 -4.89 0.52
CA GLU A 10 0.38 -3.62 0.48
C GLU A 10 1.70 -3.64 1.27
N THR A 11 1.68 -4.15 2.50
CA THR A 11 2.87 -4.21 3.37
C THR A 11 3.99 -5.04 2.75
N PHE A 12 3.63 -6.10 2.03
CA PHE A 12 4.58 -6.99 1.35
C PHE A 12 4.73 -6.70 -0.15
N ARG A 13 4.29 -5.52 -0.61
CA ARG A 13 4.50 -4.99 -1.98
C ARG A 13 3.94 -5.87 -3.10
N TYR A 14 2.74 -6.42 -2.90
CA TYR A 14 1.94 -7.07 -3.92
C TYR A 14 0.75 -6.19 -4.30
N SER A 15 0.49 -6.05 -5.60
CA SER A 15 -0.81 -5.56 -6.07
C SER A 15 -1.94 -6.47 -5.56
N PHE A 16 -3.10 -5.92 -5.25
CA PHE A 16 -4.26 -6.62 -4.73
C PHE A 16 -4.73 -7.74 -5.64
N ASN A 17 -4.79 -7.50 -6.95
CA ASN A 17 -5.20 -8.53 -7.91
C ASN A 17 -4.25 -9.74 -7.85
N LYS A 18 -2.93 -9.51 -7.97
CA LYS A 18 -1.92 -10.56 -7.83
C LYS A 18 -1.98 -11.28 -6.48
N TYR A 19 -2.26 -10.57 -5.38
CA TYR A 19 -2.41 -11.22 -4.08
C TYR A 19 -3.66 -12.10 -4.03
N ALA A 20 -4.78 -11.66 -4.62
CA ALA A 20 -6.00 -12.43 -4.73
C ALA A 20 -5.77 -13.75 -5.49
N ASP A 21 -5.06 -13.72 -6.63
CA ASP A 21 -4.68 -14.94 -7.37
C ASP A 21 -3.91 -15.94 -6.49
N LYS A 22 -3.04 -15.43 -5.60
CA LYS A 22 -2.26 -16.27 -4.68
C LYS A 22 -3.11 -16.89 -3.58
N LEU A 23 -4.22 -16.27 -3.21
CA LEU A 23 -5.19 -16.84 -2.29
C LEU A 23 -5.97 -17.99 -2.93
N GLU A 24 -6.27 -17.90 -4.23
CA GLU A 24 -6.98 -18.96 -4.97
C GLU A 24 -6.18 -20.27 -5.01
N VAL A 25 -4.87 -20.18 -5.24
CA VAL A 25 -3.96 -21.34 -5.22
C VAL A 25 -3.57 -21.79 -3.81
N ARG A 26 -4.17 -21.19 -2.77
CA ARG A 26 -4.01 -21.54 -1.36
C ARG A 26 -2.55 -21.61 -0.86
N ALA A 27 -1.70 -20.74 -1.37
CA ALA A 27 -0.31 -20.69 -0.92
C ALA A 27 -0.24 -20.22 0.55
N GLU A 28 0.38 -21.04 1.42
CA GLU A 28 0.39 -20.83 2.88
C GLU A 28 0.95 -19.46 3.29
N ARG A 29 1.97 -18.98 2.58
CA ARG A 29 2.54 -17.65 2.78
C ARG A 29 1.49 -16.54 2.73
N PHE A 30 0.57 -16.61 1.77
CA PHE A 30 -0.45 -15.58 1.53
C PHE A 30 -1.69 -15.77 2.40
N LEU A 31 -2.02 -17.03 2.73
CA LEU A 31 -3.18 -17.36 3.56
C LEU A 31 -2.95 -17.18 5.06
N LYS A 32 -1.73 -17.46 5.55
CA LYS A 32 -1.44 -17.52 6.99
C LYS A 32 -0.32 -16.57 7.41
N ILE A 33 0.87 -16.72 6.81
CA ILE A 33 2.09 -16.08 7.32
C ILE A 33 2.03 -14.54 7.19
N MET A 34 1.77 -14.03 5.98
CA MET A 34 1.67 -12.59 5.76
C MET A 34 0.52 -11.96 6.56
N PRO A 35 -0.70 -12.52 6.58
CA PRO A 35 -1.75 -12.03 7.45
C PRO A 35 -1.40 -12.08 8.95
N SER A 36 -0.71 -13.11 9.46
CA SER A 36 -0.32 -13.15 10.88
C SER A 36 0.72 -12.09 11.22
N HIS A 37 1.62 -11.75 10.29
CA HIS A 37 2.52 -10.61 10.44
C HIS A 37 1.75 -9.29 10.57
N ILE A 38 0.63 -9.13 9.86
CA ILE A 38 -0.24 -7.96 10.03
C ILE A 38 -0.82 -7.89 11.44
N ASP A 39 -1.25 -9.02 12.02
CA ASP A 39 -1.74 -9.01 13.42
C ASP A 39 -0.64 -8.58 14.40
N ILE A 40 0.59 -9.08 14.19
CA ILE A 40 1.74 -8.73 15.04
C ILE A 40 2.05 -7.24 14.90
N LEU A 41 2.07 -6.70 13.68
CA LEU A 41 2.32 -5.29 13.43
C LEU A 41 1.24 -4.40 14.04
N GLU A 42 -0.04 -4.75 13.86
CA GLU A 42 -1.17 -4.02 14.43
C GLU A 42 -1.13 -4.03 15.97
N LYS A 43 -0.87 -5.19 16.58
CA LYS A 43 -0.69 -5.31 18.04
C LYS A 43 0.52 -4.52 18.54
N SER A 44 1.64 -4.57 17.81
CA SER A 44 2.87 -3.88 18.19
C SER A 44 2.68 -2.36 18.23
N GLU A 45 1.86 -1.81 17.34
CA GLU A 45 1.53 -0.39 17.33
C GLU A 45 0.57 -0.03 18.48
N GLN A 46 -0.49 -0.81 18.68
CA GLN A 46 -1.48 -0.58 19.74
C GLN A 46 -0.85 -0.59 21.14
N GLU A 47 0.12 -1.48 21.35
CA GLU A 47 0.82 -1.65 22.63
C GLU A 47 2.18 -0.91 22.68
N ASN A 48 2.51 -0.10 21.66
CA ASN A 48 3.77 0.64 21.56
C ASN A 48 5.03 -0.21 21.82
N TRP A 49 5.14 -1.35 21.14
CA TRP A 49 6.25 -2.27 21.36
C TRP A 49 7.60 -1.67 20.96
N PRO A 50 8.66 -1.93 21.75
CA PRO A 50 10.02 -1.67 21.31
C PRO A 50 10.37 -2.53 20.09
N LEU A 51 11.37 -2.11 19.33
CA LEU A 51 11.70 -2.72 18.04
C LEU A 51 12.19 -4.16 18.20
N GLU A 52 12.90 -4.45 19.29
CA GLU A 52 13.43 -5.77 19.65
C GLU A 52 12.29 -6.77 19.85
N LYS A 53 11.25 -6.36 20.60
CA LYS A 53 10.06 -7.20 20.80
C LYS A 53 9.31 -7.48 19.50
N LEU A 54 9.25 -6.50 18.59
CA LEU A 54 8.66 -6.69 17.27
C LEU A 54 9.48 -7.67 16.43
N ALA A 55 10.80 -7.53 16.44
CA ALA A 55 11.73 -8.38 15.72
C ALA A 55 11.61 -9.85 16.18
N ASP A 56 11.60 -10.08 17.50
CA ASP A 56 11.40 -11.42 18.08
C ASP A 56 10.05 -12.02 17.69
N ALA A 57 8.97 -11.24 17.76
CA ALA A 57 7.62 -11.73 17.43
C ALA A 57 7.44 -12.06 15.94
N MET A 58 8.17 -11.37 15.06
CA MET A 58 8.16 -11.58 13.61
C MET A 58 9.24 -12.55 13.13
N ASP A 59 10.04 -13.13 14.03
CA ASP A 59 11.18 -14.01 13.73
C ASP A 59 12.14 -13.39 12.70
N THR A 60 12.60 -12.16 13.00
CA THR A 60 13.43 -11.36 12.10
C THR A 60 14.41 -10.49 12.89
N ASP A 61 15.37 -9.86 12.20
CA ASP A 61 16.21 -8.82 12.81
C ASP A 61 15.50 -7.46 12.96
N THR A 62 16.06 -6.58 13.79
CA THR A 62 15.51 -5.26 14.07
C THR A 62 15.44 -4.34 12.85
N LYS A 63 16.37 -4.46 11.88
CA LYS A 63 16.35 -3.64 10.66
C LYS A 63 15.15 -3.99 9.78
N LEU A 64 14.89 -5.28 9.62
CA LEU A 64 13.77 -5.76 8.83
C LEU A 64 12.43 -5.56 9.56
N ALA A 65 12.41 -5.69 10.89
CA ALA A 65 11.25 -5.30 11.71
C ALA A 65 10.91 -3.81 11.55
N GLU A 66 11.93 -2.94 11.53
CA GLU A 66 11.75 -1.51 11.35
C GLU A 66 11.22 -1.19 9.95
N PHE A 67 11.77 -1.88 8.93
CA PHE A 67 11.27 -1.81 7.57
C PHE A 67 9.79 -2.18 7.51
N TYR A 68 9.38 -3.33 8.06
CA TYR A 68 7.97 -3.73 8.04
C TYR A 68 7.06 -2.81 8.83
N ARG A 69 7.53 -2.25 9.96
CA ARG A 69 6.79 -1.23 10.70
C ARG A 69 6.50 0.00 9.83
N ARG A 70 7.50 0.49 9.09
CA ARG A 70 7.32 1.63 8.17
C ARG A 70 6.38 1.30 7.02
N GLU A 71 6.55 0.15 6.38
CA GLU A 71 5.70 -0.26 5.25
C GLU A 71 4.25 -0.51 5.70
N TYR A 72 4.04 -1.06 6.91
CA TYR A 72 2.72 -1.20 7.51
C TYR A 72 2.03 0.15 7.75
N GLY A 73 2.78 1.16 8.22
CA GLY A 73 2.28 2.53 8.36
C GLY A 73 1.70 3.06 7.05
N LYS A 74 2.46 2.97 5.96
CA LYS A 74 2.02 3.36 4.61
C LYS A 74 0.83 2.51 4.14
N ALA A 75 0.87 1.21 4.39
CA ALA A 75 -0.21 0.31 4.01
C ALA A 75 -1.55 0.70 4.64
N LYS A 76 -1.54 1.10 5.91
CA LYS A 76 -2.74 1.62 6.58
C LYS A 76 -3.25 2.91 5.96
N GLU A 77 -2.38 3.83 5.56
CA GLU A 77 -2.79 5.06 4.89
C GLU A 77 -3.54 4.76 3.60
N ILE A 78 -3.08 3.77 2.82
CA ILE A 78 -3.70 3.36 1.56
C ILE A 78 -5.00 2.58 1.80
N VAL A 79 -4.95 1.52 2.59
CA VAL A 79 -6.08 0.57 2.76
C VAL A 79 -7.23 1.19 3.54
N ASN A 80 -6.95 2.06 4.52
CA ASN A 80 -7.98 2.73 5.32
C ASN A 80 -8.33 4.12 4.74
N ALA A 81 -7.96 4.41 3.49
CA ALA A 81 -8.37 5.64 2.84
C ALA A 81 -9.91 5.74 2.78
N PRO A 82 -10.48 6.95 2.84
CA PRO A 82 -11.93 7.15 2.91
C PRO A 82 -12.69 6.68 1.65
N ASN A 83 -11.99 6.50 0.52
CA ASN A 83 -12.57 5.97 -0.72
C ASN A 83 -11.47 5.41 -1.64
N PRO A 84 -11.82 4.62 -2.67
CA PRO A 84 -10.86 4.03 -3.62
C PRO A 84 -9.98 5.05 -4.33
N ALA A 85 -10.49 6.25 -4.64
CA ALA A 85 -9.68 7.28 -5.29
C ALA A 85 -8.59 7.85 -4.38
N GLU A 86 -8.91 8.09 -3.11
CA GLU A 86 -7.92 8.50 -2.13
C GLU A 86 -6.92 7.38 -1.81
N SER A 87 -7.36 6.12 -1.82
CA SER A 87 -6.48 4.95 -1.73
C SER A 87 -5.45 4.96 -2.88
N PHE A 88 -5.92 5.12 -4.12
CA PHE A 88 -5.07 5.23 -5.30
C PHE A 88 -4.10 6.41 -5.22
N ARG A 89 -4.58 7.61 -4.85
CA ARG A 89 -3.73 8.82 -4.75
C ARG A 89 -2.62 8.64 -3.72
N ARG A 90 -2.92 8.07 -2.54
CA ARG A 90 -1.91 7.75 -1.51
C ARG A 90 -0.92 6.71 -2.01
N GLY A 91 -1.39 5.66 -2.67
CA GLY A 91 -0.55 4.63 -3.28
C GLY A 91 0.43 5.19 -4.31
N VAL A 92 -0.05 6.00 -5.25
CA VAL A 92 0.78 6.69 -6.25
C VAL A 92 1.79 7.61 -5.58
N ARG A 93 1.36 8.41 -4.60
CA ARG A 93 2.25 9.31 -3.84
C ARG A 93 3.39 8.54 -3.19
N HIS A 94 3.10 7.44 -2.48
CA HIS A 94 4.14 6.63 -1.86
C HIS A 94 5.07 5.95 -2.88
N SER A 95 4.55 5.50 -4.03
CA SER A 95 5.37 4.96 -5.12
C SER A 95 6.35 6.01 -5.65
N ILE A 96 5.89 7.25 -5.87
CA ILE A 96 6.73 8.37 -6.30
C ILE A 96 7.76 8.73 -5.22
N GLN A 97 7.34 8.86 -3.97
CA GLN A 97 8.24 9.18 -2.85
C GLN A 97 9.34 8.13 -2.69
N HIS A 98 9.00 6.84 -2.84
CA HIS A 98 9.99 5.77 -2.80
C HIS A 98 10.97 5.89 -3.96
N ALA A 99 10.50 6.08 -5.19
CA ALA A 99 11.37 6.20 -6.35
C ALA A 99 12.29 7.44 -6.28
N VAL A 100 11.78 8.56 -5.77
CA VAL A 100 12.58 9.77 -5.50
C VAL A 100 13.65 9.50 -4.44
N HIS A 101 13.32 8.74 -3.38
CA HIS A 101 14.27 8.39 -2.33
C HIS A 101 15.39 7.45 -2.81
N GLU A 102 15.06 6.44 -3.62
CA GLU A 102 16.05 5.52 -4.23
C GLU A 102 16.90 6.22 -5.31
N GLY A 103 16.35 7.27 -5.93
CA GLY A 103 16.98 8.07 -6.97
C GLY A 103 16.51 7.65 -8.35
N LEU A 104 15.77 8.52 -9.03
CA LEU A 104 15.35 8.37 -10.43
C LEU A 104 16.49 8.80 -11.36
N LYS A 105 17.53 7.98 -11.50
CA LYS A 105 18.77 8.36 -12.20
C LYS A 105 18.85 7.86 -13.63
N THR A 106 18.11 6.80 -13.93
CA THR A 106 18.17 6.10 -15.21
C THR A 106 16.77 5.89 -15.79
N ASP A 107 16.69 5.63 -17.09
CA ASP A 107 15.44 5.25 -17.75
C ASP A 107 14.85 3.98 -17.13
N GLU A 108 15.69 3.04 -16.66
CA GLU A 108 15.22 1.83 -15.97
C GLU A 108 14.52 2.17 -14.64
N ASP A 109 14.98 3.19 -13.92
CA ASP A 109 14.33 3.64 -12.67
C ASP A 109 12.97 4.26 -12.96
N ILE A 110 12.85 5.00 -14.08
CA ILE A 110 11.58 5.55 -14.55
C ILE A 110 10.63 4.41 -14.91
N GLU A 111 11.08 3.41 -15.67
CA GLU A 111 10.26 2.25 -16.04
C GLU A 111 9.79 1.47 -14.80
N LYS A 112 10.65 1.31 -13.79
CA LYS A 112 10.24 0.71 -12.51
C LYS A 112 9.12 1.52 -11.84
N LEU A 113 9.21 2.85 -11.82
CA LEU A 113 8.15 3.70 -11.28
C LEU A 113 6.85 3.59 -12.10
N VAL A 114 6.94 3.57 -13.43
CA VAL A 114 5.78 3.37 -14.32
C VAL A 114 5.09 2.05 -13.99
N ILE A 115 5.84 0.96 -13.85
CA ILE A 115 5.30 -0.36 -13.45
C ILE A 115 4.56 -0.26 -12.10
N GLN A 116 5.12 0.45 -11.10
CA GLN A 116 4.44 0.65 -9.82
C GLN A 116 3.13 1.41 -9.97
N ILE A 117 3.09 2.46 -10.80
CA ILE A 117 1.86 3.22 -11.07
C ILE A 117 0.82 2.35 -11.78
N CYS A 118 1.22 1.51 -12.73
CA CYS A 118 0.33 0.54 -13.36
C CYS A 118 -0.26 -0.46 -12.35
N TYR A 119 0.53 -0.92 -11.38
CA TYR A 119 -0.01 -1.74 -10.28
C TYR A 119 -1.03 -0.97 -9.44
N ARG A 120 -0.82 0.33 -9.18
CA ARG A 120 -1.84 1.15 -8.49
C ARG A 120 -3.14 1.24 -9.27
N ALA A 121 -3.08 1.35 -10.59
CA ALA A 121 -4.27 1.35 -11.44
C ALA A 121 -5.01 -0.01 -11.37
N ALA A 122 -4.28 -1.11 -11.36
CA ALA A 122 -4.85 -2.44 -11.18
C ALA A 122 -5.49 -2.62 -9.79
N ASP A 123 -4.87 -2.10 -8.74
CA ASP A 123 -5.41 -2.11 -7.37
C ASP A 123 -6.72 -1.33 -7.28
N LEU A 124 -6.77 -0.15 -7.92
CA LEU A 124 -7.99 0.66 -8.01
C LEU A 124 -9.11 -0.10 -8.72
N SER A 125 -8.83 -0.71 -9.88
CA SER A 125 -9.82 -1.53 -10.60
C SER A 125 -10.35 -2.64 -9.71
N TYR A 126 -9.45 -3.37 -9.03
CA TYR A 126 -9.82 -4.44 -8.13
C TYR A 126 -10.73 -3.95 -6.99
N LEU A 127 -10.41 -2.81 -6.35
CA LEU A 127 -11.27 -2.24 -5.30
C LEU A 127 -12.66 -1.84 -5.83
N LEU A 128 -12.73 -1.25 -7.02
CA LEU A 128 -13.99 -0.86 -7.66
C LEU A 128 -14.85 -2.08 -7.99
N ASP A 129 -14.24 -3.16 -8.49
CA ASP A 129 -14.93 -4.42 -8.78
C ASP A 129 -15.48 -5.05 -7.50
N GLN A 130 -14.71 -5.03 -6.41
CA GLN A 130 -15.15 -5.57 -5.12
C GLN A 130 -16.38 -4.85 -4.54
N THR A 131 -16.56 -3.55 -4.83
CA THR A 131 -17.69 -2.75 -4.34
C THR A 131 -18.76 -2.51 -5.40
N ASN A 132 -18.59 -3.08 -6.61
CA ASN A 132 -19.45 -2.85 -7.78
C ASN A 132 -19.62 -1.34 -8.09
N GLN A 133 -18.55 -0.58 -7.98
CA GLN A 133 -18.52 0.86 -8.21
C GLN A 133 -17.85 1.20 -9.54
N LYS A 134 -18.25 2.30 -10.15
CA LYS A 134 -17.63 2.81 -11.38
C LYS A 134 -16.59 3.88 -11.05
N LEU A 135 -15.50 3.92 -11.82
CA LEU A 135 -14.46 4.95 -11.68
C LEU A 135 -15.05 6.37 -11.77
N SER A 136 -16.05 6.57 -12.64
CA SER A 136 -16.69 7.86 -12.87
C SER A 136 -17.32 8.48 -11.61
N VAL A 137 -17.71 7.66 -10.62
CA VAL A 137 -18.24 8.11 -9.33
C VAL A 137 -17.23 8.96 -8.57
N TYR A 138 -15.94 8.73 -8.81
CA TYR A 138 -14.83 9.36 -8.10
C TYR A 138 -14.11 10.44 -8.89
N SER A 139 -14.66 10.89 -10.01
CA SER A 139 -14.01 11.86 -10.90
C SER A 139 -13.59 13.14 -10.16
N GLU A 140 -14.46 13.66 -9.30
CA GLU A 140 -14.15 14.83 -8.48
C GLU A 140 -13.04 14.54 -7.46
N ASN A 141 -13.05 13.37 -6.81
CA ASN A 141 -11.98 12.98 -5.89
C ASN A 141 -10.59 12.91 -6.56
N PHE A 142 -10.52 12.49 -7.82
CA PHE A 142 -9.27 12.49 -8.57
C PHE A 142 -8.81 13.89 -8.95
N ARG A 143 -9.74 14.80 -9.24
CA ARG A 143 -9.45 16.19 -9.61
C ARG A 143 -9.16 17.10 -8.42
N LYS A 144 -9.44 16.68 -7.18
CA LYS A 144 -9.11 17.46 -5.99
C LYS A 144 -7.63 17.82 -5.98
N THR A 145 -7.36 19.11 -6.08
CA THR A 145 -6.09 19.73 -5.71
C THR A 145 -5.99 19.78 -4.19
N PRO A 146 -4.79 19.59 -3.62
CA PRO A 146 -4.52 20.01 -2.26
C PRO A 146 -4.81 21.51 -2.12
N ASP A 147 -5.45 21.94 -1.03
CA ASP A 147 -5.83 23.35 -0.77
C ASP A 147 -4.65 24.35 -0.93
N ASN A 148 -3.42 23.87 -0.86
CA ASN A 148 -2.17 24.62 -1.01
C ASN A 148 -1.58 24.65 -2.44
N LEU A 149 -2.18 23.96 -3.41
CA LEU A 149 -1.81 24.00 -4.83
C LEU A 149 -2.80 24.81 -5.68
N ASP A 150 -4.00 25.11 -5.18
CA ASP A 150 -4.97 26.01 -5.84
C ASP A 150 -4.41 27.42 -6.06
N LEU A 151 -3.38 27.82 -5.29
CA LEU A 151 -2.68 29.11 -5.44
C LEU A 151 -1.75 29.17 -6.67
N LEU A 152 -1.54 28.05 -7.38
CA LEU A 152 -0.66 27.98 -8.55
C LEU A 152 -1.43 27.97 -9.88
N GLU A 153 -2.76 27.89 -9.86
CA GLU A 153 -3.58 27.93 -11.08
C GLU A 153 -3.83 29.38 -11.60
N ASP A 154 -3.38 30.39 -10.84
CA ASP A 154 -3.48 31.82 -11.19
C ASP A 154 -2.18 32.42 -11.79
N ILE A 155 -1.23 31.61 -12.27
CA ILE A 155 0.03 32.09 -12.92
C ILE A 155 0.05 31.76 -14.41
#